data_AF-A0A321LTK3-F1
#
_entry.id   AF-A0A321LTK3-F1
#
_cell.length_a   1.000
_cell.length_b   1.000
_cell.length_c   1.000
_cell.angle_alpha   90.00
_cell.angle_beta   90.00
_cell.angle_gamma   90.00
#
_symmetry.space_group_name_H-M   'P 1'
#
loop_
_entity.id
_entity.type
_entity.pdbx_description
1 polymer ?
#
loop_
_entity_poly.entity_id
_entity_poly.type
_entity_poly.pdbx_seq_one_letter_code
_entity_poly.pdbx_strand_id
1 'polypeptide(L)'
;MALVLCTGADPALMETRRMLLEKSGHRVITATDEAALKAACQQNAFNVAVIGQVLPISVKKRLLVLIRAHCPAAKVLELYAPSTGRILKDADSWLEVPADVPETLPQEVTALASH
;
A
#
# COMPACT_ATOMS: atom_id res chain seq x y z
N MET A 1 -6.95 -11.81 -9.18
CA MET A 1 -7.70 -10.87 -8.31
C MET A 1 -7.06 -10.86 -6.95
N ALA A 2 -6.77 -9.69 -6.39
CA ALA A 2 -6.15 -9.54 -5.06
C ALA A 2 -7.00 -8.58 -4.21
N LEU A 3 -7.01 -8.78 -2.89
CA LEU A 3 -7.52 -7.81 -1.93
C LEU A 3 -6.37 -6.96 -1.42
N VAL A 4 -6.46 -5.65 -1.64
CA VAL A 4 -5.38 -4.70 -1.42
C VAL A 4 -5.77 -3.70 -0.33
N LEU A 5 -4.91 -3.54 0.67
CA LEU A 5 -4.99 -2.44 1.63
C LEU A 5 -4.17 -1.27 1.09
N CYS A 6 -4.79 -0.12 0.85
CA CYS A 6 -4.08 1.08 0.38
C CYS A 6 -4.02 2.12 1.50
N THR A 7 -2.81 2.48 1.94
CA THR A 7 -2.59 3.46 3.01
C THR A 7 -1.95 4.73 2.46
N GLY A 8 -2.40 5.88 2.96
CA GLY A 8 -1.95 7.19 2.51
C GLY A 8 -2.60 8.31 3.31
N ALA A 9 -2.12 9.54 3.07
CA ALA A 9 -2.67 10.74 3.69
C ALA A 9 -3.31 11.72 2.68
N ASP A 10 -3.05 11.54 1.39
CA ASP A 10 -3.60 12.37 0.32
C ASP A 10 -4.83 11.69 -0.30
N PRO A 11 -6.05 12.24 -0.12
CA PRO A 11 -7.27 11.61 -0.60
C PRO A 11 -7.32 11.46 -2.13
N ALA A 12 -6.78 12.41 -2.88
CA ALA A 12 -6.81 12.38 -4.34
C ALA A 12 -5.91 11.26 -4.86
N LEU A 13 -4.68 11.15 -4.34
CA LEU A 13 -3.76 10.07 -4.70
C LEU A 13 -4.32 8.69 -4.30
N MET A 14 -4.96 8.61 -3.13
CA MET A 14 -5.59 7.35 -2.69
C MET A 14 -6.73 6.94 -3.61
N GLU A 15 -7.58 7.88 -4.03
CA GLU A 15 -8.68 7.61 -4.95
C GLU A 15 -8.17 7.21 -6.34
N THR A 16 -7.15 7.88 -6.88
CA THR A 16 -6.54 7.50 -8.15
C THR A 16 -5.95 6.08 -8.09
N ARG A 17 -5.24 5.73 -7.02
CA ARG A 17 -4.68 4.38 -6.83
C ARG A 17 -5.78 3.33 -6.71
N ARG A 18 -6.84 3.64 -5.96
CA ARG A 18 -8.03 2.78 -5.81
C ARG A 18 -8.63 2.48 -7.18
N MET A 19 -8.93 3.52 -7.96
CA MET A 19 -9.49 3.37 -9.30
C MET A 19 -8.60 2.55 -10.24
N LEU A 20 -7.27 2.77 -10.23
CA LEU A 20 -6.35 2.03 -11.09
C LEU A 20 -6.29 0.54 -10.74
N LEU A 21 -6.20 0.22 -9.46
CA LEU A 21 -6.16 -1.16 -8.97
C LEU A 21 -7.52 -1.87 -9.14
N GLU A 22 -8.63 -1.17 -8.96
CA GLU A 22 -9.96 -1.73 -9.21
C GLU A 22 -10.20 -1.99 -10.69
N LYS A 23 -9.77 -1.08 -11.58
CA LYS A 23 -9.83 -1.27 -13.04
C LYS A 23 -9.03 -2.48 -13.52
N SER A 24 -7.96 -2.87 -12.82
CA SER A 24 -7.19 -4.08 -13.12
C SER A 24 -7.75 -5.35 -12.46
N GLY A 25 -8.92 -5.27 -11.82
CA GLY A 25 -9.62 -6.42 -11.24
C GLY A 25 -9.19 -6.78 -9.81
N HIS A 26 -8.56 -5.86 -9.08
CA HIS A 26 -8.35 -6.00 -7.63
C HIS A 26 -9.53 -5.40 -6.86
N ARG A 27 -9.67 -5.80 -5.59
CA ARG A 27 -10.53 -5.10 -4.62
C ARG A 27 -9.63 -4.28 -3.71
N VAL A 28 -10.02 -3.04 -3.43
CA VAL A 28 -9.18 -2.12 -2.65
C VAL A 28 -9.95 -1.63 -1.44
N ILE A 29 -9.30 -1.66 -0.27
CA ILE A 29 -9.77 -1.02 0.95
C ILE A 29 -8.75 0.04 1.33
N THR A 30 -9.21 1.27 1.51
CA THR A 30 -8.36 2.39 1.92
C THR A 30 -8.37 2.55 3.43
N ALA A 31 -7.20 2.83 4.02
CA ALA A 31 -7.08 3.21 5.42
C ALA A 31 -6.20 4.47 5.56
N THR A 32 -6.77 5.52 6.14
CA THR A 32 -6.13 6.84 6.31
C THR A 32 -5.49 7.03 7.68
N ASP A 33 -5.80 6.15 8.63
CA ASP A 33 -5.29 6.19 10.00
C ASP A 33 -5.12 4.79 10.60
N GLU A 34 -4.52 4.71 11.80
CA GLU A 34 -4.27 3.44 12.48
C GLU A 34 -5.55 2.68 12.86
N ALA A 35 -6.64 3.38 13.20
CA ALA A 35 -7.88 2.76 13.64
C ALA A 35 -8.58 2.08 12.45
N ALA A 36 -8.67 2.80 11.32
CA ALA A 36 -9.18 2.27 10.06
C ALA A 36 -8.34 1.09 9.57
N LEU A 37 -7.00 1.17 9.68
CA LEU A 37 -6.10 0.08 9.30
C LEU A 37 -6.37 -1.17 10.13
N LYS A 38 -6.44 -1.03 11.46
CA LYS A 38 -6.70 -2.15 12.38
C LYS A 38 -8.05 -2.78 12.11
N ALA A 39 -9.10 -1.97 11.95
CA ALA A 39 -10.45 -2.46 11.64
C ALA A 39 -10.47 -3.20 10.29
N ALA A 40 -9.79 -2.67 9.28
CA ALA A 40 -9.68 -3.31 7.98
C ALA A 40 -8.97 -4.68 8.08
N CYS A 41 -7.85 -4.75 8.80
CA CYS A 41 -7.11 -6.00 9.05
C CYS A 41 -7.92 -7.04 9.83
N GLN A 42 -8.79 -6.62 10.76
CA GLN A 42 -9.65 -7.53 11.51
C GLN A 42 -10.75 -8.15 10.63
N GLN A 43 -11.21 -7.40 9.63
CA GLN A 43 -12.33 -7.81 8.77
C GLN A 43 -11.88 -8.53 7.50
N ASN A 44 -10.59 -8.46 7.16
CA ASN A 44 -10.09 -8.87 5.85
C ASN A 44 -8.70 -9.50 5.93
N ALA A 45 -8.47 -10.52 5.11
CA ALA A 45 -7.13 -11.04 4.83
C ALA A 45 -6.61 -10.43 3.52
N PHE A 46 -5.70 -9.46 3.62
CA PHE A 46 -5.14 -8.78 2.46
C PHE A 46 -4.00 -9.59 1.84
N ASN A 47 -3.92 -9.58 0.51
CA ASN A 47 -2.78 -10.11 -0.22
C ASN A 47 -1.61 -9.11 -0.22
N VAL A 48 -1.92 -7.83 -0.44
CA VAL A 48 -0.93 -6.76 -0.55
C VAL A 48 -1.38 -5.55 0.26
N ALA A 49 -0.45 -4.92 0.97
CA ALA A 49 -0.62 -3.64 1.62
C ALA A 49 0.32 -2.61 0.98
N VAL A 50 -0.25 -1.54 0.42
CA VAL A 50 0.47 -0.45 -0.23
C VAL A 50 0.65 0.69 0.77
N ILE A 51 1.90 1.14 0.96
CA ILE A 51 2.26 2.28 1.79
C ILE A 51 2.64 3.46 0.90
N GLY A 52 1.84 4.54 0.94
CA GLY A 52 1.96 5.68 0.03
C GLY A 52 3.23 6.53 0.20
N GLN A 53 3.64 7.17 -0.90
CA GLN A 53 4.91 7.94 -0.99
C GLN A 53 4.97 9.22 -0.15
N VAL A 54 3.84 9.91 0.04
CA VAL A 54 3.78 11.24 0.68
C VAL A 54 3.71 11.19 2.21
N LEU A 55 3.78 9.98 2.78
CA LEU A 55 3.74 9.81 4.24
C LEU A 55 5.10 10.17 4.86
N PRO A 56 5.11 10.84 6.02
CA PRO A 56 6.33 11.03 6.80
C PRO A 56 7.03 9.71 7.11
N ILE A 57 8.36 9.71 7.18
CA ILE A 57 9.19 8.51 7.45
C ILE A 57 8.72 7.77 8.72
N SER A 58 8.43 8.50 9.80
CA SER A 58 7.95 7.93 11.06
C SER A 58 6.61 7.20 10.89
N VAL A 59 5.70 7.78 10.11
CA VAL A 59 4.38 7.20 9.81
C VAL A 59 4.53 5.95 8.95
N LYS A 60 5.37 5.97 7.90
CA LYS A 60 5.63 4.77 7.08
C LYS A 60 6.12 3.60 7.94
N LYS A 61 7.12 3.83 8.80
CA LYS A 61 7.65 2.80 9.70
C LYS A 61 6.59 2.29 10.67
N ARG A 62 5.75 3.18 11.20
CA ARG A 62 4.65 2.82 12.09
C ARG A 62 3.61 1.94 11.38
N LEU A 63 3.21 2.29 10.16
CA LEU A 63 2.28 1.50 9.36
C LEU A 63 2.84 0.11 9.04
N LEU A 64 4.13 0.01 8.67
CA LEU A 64 4.78 -1.28 8.46
C LEU A 64 4.63 -2.19 9.70
N VAL A 65 4.96 -1.68 10.89
CA VAL A 65 4.81 -2.43 12.15
C VAL A 65 3.36 -2.87 12.37
N LEU A 66 2.39 -1.99 12.14
CA LEU A 66 0.97 -2.31 12.31
C LEU A 66 0.48 -3.34 11.30
N ILE A 67 0.88 -3.24 10.04
CA ILE A 67 0.53 -4.21 9.00
C ILE A 67 1.11 -5.57 9.36
N ARG A 68 2.38 -5.65 9.76
CA ARG A 68 2.96 -6.93 10.19
C ARG A 68 2.27 -7.53 11.41
N ALA A 69 1.79 -6.69 12.34
CA ALA A 69 1.11 -7.16 13.54
C ALA A 69 -0.35 -7.59 13.29
N HIS A 70 -1.09 -6.88 12.43
CA HIS A 70 -2.54 -7.08 12.28
C HIS A 70 -2.93 -7.74 10.94
N CYS A 71 -2.10 -7.61 9.92
CA CYS A 71 -2.26 -8.16 8.58
C CYS A 71 -1.02 -9.00 8.19
N PRO A 72 -0.61 -10.02 8.98
CA PRO A 72 0.68 -10.69 8.80
C PRO A 72 0.86 -11.39 7.45
N ALA A 73 -0.24 -11.79 6.80
CA ALA A 73 -0.21 -12.43 5.48
C ALA A 73 0.01 -11.44 4.32
N ALA A 74 -0.19 -10.14 4.53
CA ALA A 74 -0.09 -9.14 3.48
C ALA A 74 1.37 -8.87 3.13
N LYS A 75 1.71 -8.94 1.84
CA LYS A 75 2.96 -8.42 1.29
C LYS A 75 2.94 -6.91 1.30
N VAL A 76 4.01 -6.27 1.75
CA VAL A 76 4.10 -4.82 1.85
C VAL A 76 4.81 -4.25 0.63
N LEU A 77 4.12 -3.38 -0.11
CA LEU A 77 4.68 -2.58 -1.19
C LEU A 77 4.88 -1.14 -0.70
N GLU A 78 6.12 -0.67 -0.65
CA GLU A 78 6.40 0.75 -0.43
C GLU A 78 6.36 1.52 -1.76
N LEU A 79 5.54 2.57 -1.80
CA LEU A 79 5.67 3.62 -2.81
C LEU A 79 6.64 4.67 -2.30
N TYR A 80 7.62 5.05 -3.12
CA TYR A 80 8.63 6.04 -2.74
C TYR A 80 8.87 7.07 -3.83
N ALA A 81 9.20 8.30 -3.43
CA ALA A 81 9.58 9.34 -4.37
C ALA A 81 11.10 9.23 -4.65
N PRO A 82 11.57 9.57 -5.87
CA PRO A 82 13.01 9.55 -6.20
C PRO A 82 13.86 10.36 -5.20
N SER A 83 13.31 11.47 -4.69
CA SER A 83 14.00 12.35 -3.73
C SER A 83 14.15 11.78 -2.32
N THR A 84 13.26 10.87 -1.91
CA THR A 84 13.29 10.27 -0.57
C THR A 84 13.89 8.87 -0.57
N GLY A 85 13.84 8.17 -1.71
CA GLY A 85 14.32 6.81 -1.84
C GLY A 85 13.53 5.80 -1.00
N ARG A 86 14.03 4.56 -0.93
CA ARG A 86 13.41 3.47 -0.19
C ARG A 86 13.59 3.67 1.32
N ILE A 87 12.50 3.76 2.08
CA ILE A 87 12.53 4.00 3.53
C ILE A 87 12.35 2.70 4.30
N LEU A 88 11.47 1.83 3.82
CA LEU A 88 11.06 0.60 4.49
C LEU A 88 11.91 -0.57 4.00
N LYS A 89 13.04 -0.81 4.65
CA LYS A 89 13.97 -1.90 4.28
C LYS A 89 13.36 -3.30 4.37
N ASP A 90 12.32 -3.46 5.18
CA ASP A 90 11.61 -4.74 5.38
C ASP A 90 10.28 -4.82 4.62
N ALA A 91 10.07 -3.95 3.62
CA ALA A 91 9.01 -4.12 2.64
C ALA A 91 9.32 -5.32 1.74
N ASP A 92 8.28 -5.95 1.20
CA ASP A 92 8.42 -7.08 0.28
C ASP A 92 8.76 -6.60 -1.15
N SER A 93 8.40 -5.37 -1.52
CA SER A 93 8.83 -4.70 -2.74
C SER A 93 8.76 -3.17 -2.61
N TRP A 94 9.35 -2.48 -3.58
CA TRP A 94 9.40 -1.02 -3.66
C TRP A 94 9.10 -0.57 -5.08
N LEU A 95 8.23 0.43 -5.21
CA LEU A 95 7.93 1.07 -6.48
C LEU A 95 8.25 2.56 -6.40
N GLU A 96 9.14 2.99 -7.29
CA GLU A 96 9.44 4.41 -7.46
C GLU A 96 8.28 5.12 -8.14
N VAL A 97 7.90 6.28 -7.62
CA VAL A 97 6.76 7.03 -8.08
C VAL A 97 7.12 8.52 -8.24
N PRO A 98 7.24 9.03 -9.48
CA PRO A 98 7.79 10.36 -9.72
C PRO A 98 6.90 11.55 -9.31
N ALA A 99 5.59 11.37 -9.11
CA ALA A 99 4.67 12.31 -8.40
C ALA A 99 3.24 11.79 -8.52
N ASP A 100 2.87 11.31 -9.71
CA ASP A 100 1.58 10.71 -10.06
C ASP A 100 1.56 9.21 -9.81
N VAL A 101 0.40 8.56 -9.86
CA VAL A 101 0.32 7.10 -9.71
C VAL A 101 0.98 6.42 -10.91
N PRO A 102 1.96 5.52 -10.71
CA PRO A 102 2.60 4.87 -11.83
C PRO A 102 1.60 3.89 -12.45
N GLU A 103 1.50 3.88 -13.78
CA GLU A 103 0.68 2.90 -14.53
C GLU A 103 1.06 1.45 -14.19
N THR A 104 2.27 1.25 -13.63
CA THR A 104 2.79 -0.05 -13.24
C THR A 104 2.34 -0.54 -11.87
N LEU A 105 1.68 0.29 -11.06
CA LEU A 105 1.19 -0.10 -9.73
C LEU A 105 0.34 -1.39 -9.76
N PRO A 106 -0.63 -1.57 -10.68
CA PRO A 106 -1.37 -2.83 -10.79
C PRO A 106 -0.52 -4.06 -11.07
N GLN A 107 0.55 -3.92 -11.86
CA GLN A 107 1.42 -5.03 -12.25
C GLN A 107 2.25 -5.49 -11.05
N GLU A 108 2.81 -4.55 -10.29
CA GLU A 108 3.54 -4.83 -9.05
C GLU A 108 2.65 -5.51 -8.01
N VAL A 109 1.41 -5.03 -7.83
CA VAL A 109 0.45 -5.66 -6.92
C VAL A 109 0.09 -7.08 -7.38
N THR A 110 -0.08 -7.30 -8.69
CA THR A 110 -0.36 -8.63 -9.24
C THR A 110 0.81 -9.59 -9.01
N ALA A 111 2.04 -9.13 -9.24
CA ALA A 111 3.25 -9.92 -9.02
C ALA A 111 3.38 -10.33 -7.55
N LEU A 112 3.22 -9.39 -6.61
CA LEU A 112 3.28 -9.66 -5.18
C LEU A 112 2.17 -10.57 -4.67
N ALA A 113 0.96 -10.46 -5.23
CA ALA A 113 -0.17 -11.29 -4.81
C ALA A 113 -0.08 -12.74 -5.31
N SER A 114 0.82 -13.04 -6.24
CA SER A 114 0.97 -14.37 -6.86
C SER A 114 2.03 -15.25 -6.18
N HIS A 115 2.65 -14.77 -5.09
CA HIS A 115 3.72 -15.44 -4.32
C HIS A 115 3.40 -15.48 -2.82
#